data_AF-A0A8T4VLK5-F1
#
_entry.id   AF-A0A8T4VLK5-F1
#
_cell.length_a   1.000
_cell.length_b   1.000
_cell.length_c   1.000
_cell.angle_alpha   90.00
_cell.angle_beta   90.00
_cell.angle_gamma   90.00
#
_symmetry.space_group_name_H-M   'P 1'
#
loop_
_entity.id
_entity.type
_entity.pdbx_description
1 polymer ?
#
loop_
_entity_poly.entity_id
_entity_poly.type
_entity_poly.pdbx_seq_one_letter_code
_entity_poly.pdbx_strand_id
1 'polypeptide(L)'
;MTNEKQRILLVEDNEAYSDKAKEYFASREGVEIVHVSDYNEALAELLNPAIDAVITDCFFPESTGTNSKGLVNIVLDKLVDNMISRYDSQSFLENVSKVVDLDRDLKLQLQAYFLQERYFKDLSEKLGKSNEETRSGENNIKPILGSLKTIDRTKRTDHLRNYLGMVVRPIGANRCSTIELYRKLEKAIEDSESNQPLGILVVEKAIELGKPYIIATSTYHHDDLTQLICDYQRSYNWPEIVDCSNWGKKRETKESIEFWEKAYKELQEQVSKNE
;
A
#
# COMPACT_ATOMS: atom_id res chain seq x y z
N MET A 1 -43.63 -2.63 5.54
CA MET A 1 -42.26 -2.09 5.57
C MET A 1 -41.58 -2.72 4.39
N THR A 2 -41.25 -1.93 3.36
CA THR A 2 -40.37 -2.41 2.28
C THR A 2 -39.05 -2.78 2.92
N ASN A 3 -38.60 -4.03 2.77
CA ASN A 3 -37.22 -4.38 3.11
C ASN A 3 -36.34 -3.50 2.22
N GLU A 4 -35.79 -2.43 2.78
CA GLU A 4 -34.79 -1.64 2.07
C GLU A 4 -33.61 -2.57 1.77
N LYS A 5 -33.20 -2.59 0.51
CA LYS A 5 -32.06 -3.40 0.09
C LYS A 5 -30.80 -2.70 0.57
N GLN A 6 -29.86 -3.48 1.11
CA GLN A 6 -28.51 -3.01 1.35
C GLN A 6 -27.85 -2.69 -0.01
N ARG A 7 -27.41 -1.44 -0.19
CA ARG A 7 -26.75 -0.98 -1.41
C ARG A 7 -25.24 -0.99 -1.20
N ILE A 8 -24.55 -1.81 -1.97
CA ILE A 8 -23.10 -2.01 -1.85
C ILE A 8 -22.42 -1.38 -3.06
N LEU A 9 -21.47 -0.49 -2.82
CA LEU A 9 -20.59 0.02 -3.86
C LEU A 9 -19.52 -1.02 -4.18
N LEU A 10 -19.48 -1.47 -5.43
CA LEU A 10 -18.44 -2.34 -5.97
C LEU A 10 -17.51 -1.52 -6.89
N VAL A 11 -16.24 -1.41 -6.53
CA VAL A 11 -15.21 -0.76 -7.35
C VAL A 11 -14.33 -1.83 -7.98
N GLU A 12 -14.43 -2.02 -9.28
CA GLU A 12 -13.76 -3.09 -10.04
C GLU A 12 -13.64 -2.69 -11.52
N ASP A 13 -12.41 -2.54 -12.03
CA ASP A 13 -12.16 -2.14 -13.42
C ASP A 13 -12.16 -3.33 -14.39
N ASN A 14 -11.91 -4.55 -13.90
CA ASN A 14 -11.92 -5.73 -14.74
C ASN A 14 -13.36 -6.22 -14.99
N GLU A 15 -13.78 -6.17 -16.26
CA GLU A 15 -15.13 -6.55 -16.68
C GLU A 15 -15.51 -7.98 -16.24
N ALA A 16 -14.61 -8.96 -16.43
CA ALA A 16 -14.87 -10.35 -16.08
C ALA A 16 -15.07 -10.55 -14.57
N TYR A 17 -14.33 -9.80 -13.74
CA TYR A 17 -14.49 -9.85 -12.29
C TYR A 17 -15.78 -9.16 -11.87
N SER A 18 -16.09 -7.99 -12.44
CA SER A 18 -17.32 -7.25 -12.15
C SER A 18 -18.57 -8.04 -12.56
N ASP A 19 -18.53 -8.74 -13.69
CA ASP A 19 -19.63 -9.57 -14.18
C ASP A 19 -19.89 -10.75 -13.25
N LYS A 20 -18.83 -11.37 -12.73
CA LYS A 20 -18.95 -12.46 -11.75
C LYS A 20 -19.47 -11.99 -10.41
N ALA A 21 -19.07 -10.80 -9.96
CA ALA A 21 -19.66 -10.17 -8.79
C ALA A 21 -21.16 -9.93 -9.00
N LYS A 22 -21.54 -9.31 -10.13
CA LYS A 22 -22.95 -9.04 -10.49
C LYS A 22 -23.78 -10.32 -10.53
N GLU A 23 -23.25 -11.40 -11.12
CA GLU A 23 -23.90 -12.72 -11.14
C GLU A 23 -24.18 -13.23 -9.73
N TYR A 24 -23.18 -13.18 -8.83
CA TYR A 24 -23.34 -13.58 -7.45
C TYR A 24 -24.40 -12.74 -6.72
N PHE A 25 -24.29 -11.42 -6.76
CA PHE A 25 -25.17 -10.52 -6.01
C PHE A 25 -26.60 -10.45 -6.57
N ALA A 26 -26.80 -10.68 -7.87
CA ALA A 26 -28.13 -10.77 -8.46
C ALA A 26 -28.98 -11.91 -7.85
N SER A 27 -28.32 -12.96 -7.34
CA SER A 27 -28.98 -14.08 -6.66
C SER A 27 -29.33 -13.82 -5.19
N ARG A 28 -28.88 -12.68 -4.61
CA ARG A 28 -29.04 -12.37 -3.19
C ARG A 28 -30.22 -11.43 -2.97
N GLU A 29 -31.25 -11.92 -2.27
CA GLU A 29 -32.35 -11.08 -1.82
C GLU A 29 -31.85 -10.03 -0.82
N GLY A 30 -32.38 -8.80 -0.92
CA GLY A 30 -32.03 -7.73 0.01
C GLY A 30 -30.72 -7.02 -0.29
N VAL A 31 -30.02 -7.33 -1.38
CA VAL A 31 -28.78 -6.66 -1.79
C VAL A 31 -28.94 -6.00 -3.17
N GLU A 32 -28.34 -4.83 -3.33
CA GLU A 32 -28.18 -4.12 -4.60
C GLU A 32 -26.71 -3.73 -4.78
N ILE A 33 -26.13 -3.96 -5.95
CA ILE A 33 -24.77 -3.53 -6.26
C ILE A 33 -24.81 -2.27 -7.13
N VAL A 34 -24.07 -1.26 -6.71
CA VAL A 34 -23.72 -0.10 -7.53
C VAL A 34 -22.29 -0.32 -7.98
N HIS A 35 -22.08 -0.63 -9.26
CA HIS A 35 -20.75 -0.92 -9.84
C HIS A 35 -20.16 0.32 -10.51
N VAL A 36 -18.88 0.54 -10.27
CA VAL A 36 -18.06 1.59 -10.88
C VAL A 36 -16.68 1.02 -11.26
N SER A 37 -16.02 1.63 -12.24
CA SER A 37 -14.75 1.12 -12.79
C SER A 37 -13.51 1.93 -12.40
N ASP A 38 -13.69 3.14 -11.88
CA ASP A 38 -12.59 4.03 -11.54
C ASP A 38 -12.80 4.81 -10.24
N TYR A 39 -11.74 5.50 -9.81
CA TYR A 39 -11.73 6.24 -8.56
C TYR A 39 -12.69 7.43 -8.55
N ASN A 40 -12.81 8.15 -9.66
CA ASN A 40 -13.65 9.34 -9.72
C ASN A 40 -15.12 8.98 -9.58
N GLU A 41 -15.56 7.91 -10.25
CA GLU A 41 -16.89 7.34 -10.10
C GLU A 41 -17.10 6.78 -8.68
N ALA A 42 -16.12 6.04 -8.15
CA ALA A 42 -16.18 5.51 -6.79
C ALA A 42 -16.35 6.61 -5.74
N LEU A 43 -15.61 7.72 -5.86
CA LEU A 43 -15.74 8.84 -4.93
C LEU A 43 -17.12 9.50 -5.01
N ALA A 44 -17.67 9.65 -6.22
CA ALA A 44 -19.01 10.22 -6.40
C ALA A 44 -20.09 9.35 -5.76
N GLU A 45 -20.05 8.04 -5.97
CA GLU A 45 -21.01 7.11 -5.37
C GLU A 45 -20.81 6.94 -3.86
N LEU A 46 -19.58 6.97 -3.37
CA LEU A 46 -19.32 6.84 -1.94
C LEU A 46 -19.88 8.02 -1.14
N LEU A 47 -19.97 9.21 -1.74
CA LEU A 47 -20.63 10.38 -1.15
C LEU A 47 -22.17 10.27 -1.13
N ASN A 48 -22.74 9.30 -1.84
CA ASN A 48 -24.17 9.04 -1.81
C ASN A 48 -24.57 8.44 -0.45
N PRO A 49 -25.48 9.08 0.31
CA PRO A 49 -25.95 8.55 1.59
C PRO A 49 -26.62 7.18 1.46
N ALA A 50 -27.11 6.84 0.27
CA ALA A 50 -27.78 5.56 0.03
C ALA A 50 -26.84 4.35 -0.09
N ILE A 51 -25.51 4.55 -0.15
CA ILE A 51 -24.56 3.44 -0.13
C ILE A 51 -24.36 2.98 1.31
N ASP A 52 -24.59 1.72 1.61
CA ASP A 52 -24.47 1.18 2.97
C ASP A 52 -23.08 0.60 3.25
N ALA A 53 -22.40 0.08 2.22
CA ALA A 53 -21.13 -0.61 2.38
C ALA A 53 -20.30 -0.62 1.08
N VAL A 54 -19.02 -0.97 1.17
CA VAL A 54 -18.05 -0.89 0.07
C VAL A 54 -17.27 -2.19 -0.12
N ILE A 55 -17.14 -2.63 -1.36
CA ILE A 55 -16.17 -3.64 -1.80
C ILE A 55 -15.32 -2.97 -2.88
N THR A 56 -14.02 -2.84 -2.66
CA THR A 56 -13.13 -2.21 -3.64
C THR A 56 -12.00 -3.15 -4.04
N ASP A 57 -11.61 -3.14 -5.31
CA ASP A 57 -10.29 -3.65 -5.68
C ASP A 57 -9.20 -2.80 -5.04
N CYS A 58 -8.04 -3.41 -4.87
CA CYS A 58 -6.81 -2.78 -4.47
C CYS A 58 -6.25 -1.88 -5.58
N PHE A 59 -6.30 -2.37 -6.83
CA PHE A 59 -5.71 -1.72 -7.99
C PHE A 59 -6.77 -1.46 -9.07
N PHE A 60 -6.88 -0.20 -9.52
CA PHE A 60 -7.78 0.24 -10.59
C PHE A 60 -7.42 1.70 -10.97
N PRO A 61 -7.79 2.19 -12.17
CA PRO A 61 -7.37 3.51 -12.63
C PRO A 61 -8.07 4.67 -11.90
N GLU A 62 -7.43 5.86 -11.95
CA GLU A 62 -8.05 7.10 -11.46
C GLU A 62 -9.27 7.50 -12.29
N SER A 63 -9.13 7.42 -13.61
CA SER A 63 -10.21 7.57 -14.57
C SER A 63 -9.93 6.69 -15.78
N THR A 64 -10.85 5.78 -16.07
CA THR A 64 -10.66 4.73 -17.08
C THR A 64 -10.30 5.30 -18.45
N GLY A 65 -9.22 4.81 -19.05
CA GLY A 65 -8.78 5.20 -20.40
C GLY A 65 -8.05 6.54 -20.49
N THR A 66 -7.85 7.25 -19.38
CA THR A 66 -7.20 8.57 -19.38
C THR A 66 -5.71 8.52 -19.08
N ASN A 67 -5.21 7.44 -18.49
CA ASN A 67 -3.89 7.34 -17.88
C ASN A 67 -3.58 8.45 -16.87
N SER A 68 -4.60 9.06 -16.23
CA SER A 68 -4.39 9.99 -15.13
C SER A 68 -3.74 9.26 -13.96
N LYS A 69 -2.74 9.91 -13.35
CA LYS A 69 -1.96 9.41 -12.20
C LYS A 69 -1.81 10.50 -11.13
N GLY A 70 -2.71 11.48 -11.11
CA GLY A 70 -2.64 12.62 -10.20
C GLY A 70 -2.67 12.19 -8.74
N LEU A 71 -3.47 11.16 -8.43
CA LEU A 71 -3.64 10.64 -7.08
C LEU A 71 -2.60 9.57 -6.70
N VAL A 72 -1.94 8.96 -7.68
CA VAL A 72 -0.94 7.89 -7.46
C VAL A 72 0.16 8.36 -6.52
N ASN A 73 0.66 9.59 -6.71
CA ASN A 73 1.74 10.11 -5.89
C ASN A 73 1.36 10.23 -4.41
N ILE A 74 0.09 10.58 -4.12
CA ILE A 74 -0.41 10.65 -2.75
C ILE A 74 -0.38 9.26 -2.11
N VAL A 75 -0.80 8.23 -2.83
CA VAL A 75 -0.77 6.85 -2.32
C VAL A 75 0.66 6.34 -2.13
N LEU A 76 1.54 6.58 -3.10
CA LEU A 76 2.94 6.18 -2.98
C LEU A 76 3.65 6.86 -1.80
N ASP A 77 3.37 8.15 -1.54
CA ASP A 77 3.90 8.85 -0.37
C ASP A 77 3.39 8.23 0.94
N LYS A 78 2.09 7.91 1.03
CA LYS A 78 1.49 7.22 2.18
C LYS A 78 2.14 5.86 2.45
N LEU A 79 2.36 5.07 1.40
CA LEU A 79 3.03 3.77 1.51
C LEU A 79 4.47 3.95 2.03
N VAL A 80 5.23 4.91 1.48
CA VAL A 80 6.60 5.20 1.91
C VAL A 80 6.67 5.68 3.35
N ASP A 81 5.81 6.61 3.75
CA ASP A 81 5.77 7.10 5.12
C ASP A 81 5.36 5.99 6.10
N ASN A 82 4.42 5.12 5.74
CA ASN A 82 4.09 3.94 6.53
C ASN A 82 5.31 3.02 6.70
N MET A 83 5.98 2.69 5.60
CA MET A 83 7.18 1.84 5.62
C MET A 83 8.25 2.42 6.54
N ILE A 84 8.47 3.73 6.49
CA ILE A 84 9.45 4.43 7.32
C ILE A 84 9.06 4.42 8.80
N SER A 85 7.80 4.71 9.10
CA SER A 85 7.31 4.83 10.49
C SER A 85 7.43 3.55 11.31
N ARG A 86 7.51 2.39 10.65
CA ARG A 86 7.74 1.08 11.28
C ARG A 86 9.14 0.92 11.86
N TYR A 87 10.05 1.82 11.54
CA TYR A 87 11.41 1.84 12.03
C TYR A 87 11.60 3.01 12.99
N ASP A 88 12.45 2.82 14.00
CA ASP A 88 12.88 3.88 14.92
C ASP A 88 13.89 4.84 14.23
N SER A 89 13.53 5.28 13.02
CA SER A 89 14.29 6.21 12.18
C SER A 89 13.56 7.55 12.02
N GLN A 90 12.35 7.70 12.59
CA GLN A 90 11.53 8.89 12.44
C GLN A 90 12.25 10.15 12.96
N SER A 91 12.77 10.09 14.19
CA SER A 91 13.52 11.20 14.81
C SER A 91 14.79 11.56 14.02
N PHE A 92 15.41 10.57 13.38
CA PHE A 92 16.55 10.80 12.50
C PHE A 92 16.14 11.49 11.20
N LEU A 93 15.08 11.02 10.54
CA LEU A 93 14.59 11.63 9.29
C LEU A 93 14.12 13.07 9.51
N GLU A 94 13.50 13.36 10.66
CA GLU A 94 13.20 14.73 11.08
C GLU A 94 14.45 15.60 11.22
N ASN A 95 15.58 15.02 11.64
CA ASN A 95 16.85 15.74 11.71
C ASN A 95 17.50 15.89 10.33
N VAL A 96 17.36 14.91 9.44
CA VAL A 96 17.82 15.00 8.05
C VAL A 96 17.02 16.06 7.28
N SER A 97 15.70 16.10 7.44
CA SER A 97 14.81 17.05 6.74
C SER A 97 15.10 18.52 7.07
N LYS A 98 15.67 18.80 8.23
CA LYS A 98 16.16 20.15 8.60
C LYS A 98 17.34 20.59 7.73
N VAL A 99 18.05 19.66 7.10
CA VAL A 99 19.32 19.91 6.39
C VAL A 99 19.20 19.67 4.88
N VAL A 100 18.34 18.75 4.44
CA VAL A 100 18.14 18.41 3.03
C VAL A 100 16.65 18.35 2.69
N ASP A 101 16.32 18.53 1.41
CA ASP A 101 14.98 18.23 0.91
C ASP A 101 14.81 16.73 0.76
N LEU A 102 13.94 16.16 1.60
CA LEU A 102 13.60 14.74 1.59
C LEU A 102 12.48 14.49 0.60
N ASP A 103 12.86 14.13 -0.63
CA ASP A 103 11.94 13.48 -1.56
C ASP A 103 11.78 11.98 -1.23
N ARG A 104 10.89 11.33 -1.96
CA ARG A 104 10.53 9.92 -1.76
C ARG A 104 11.70 8.96 -2.01
N ASP A 105 12.49 9.17 -3.04
CA ASP A 105 13.66 8.33 -3.37
C ASP A 105 14.72 8.43 -2.26
N LEU A 106 15.01 9.65 -1.79
CA LEU A 106 15.99 9.87 -0.73
C LEU A 106 15.52 9.26 0.61
N LYS A 107 14.23 9.36 0.92
CA LYS A 107 13.62 8.69 2.08
C LYS A 107 13.81 7.17 2.01
N LEU A 108 13.54 6.56 0.85
CA LEU A 108 13.75 5.13 0.61
C LEU A 108 15.22 4.73 0.75
N GLN A 109 16.14 5.47 0.15
CA GLN A 109 17.58 5.20 0.27
C GLN A 109 18.08 5.26 1.71
N LEU A 110 17.62 6.24 2.49
CA LEU A 110 17.92 6.35 3.92
C LEU A 110 17.39 5.14 4.69
N GLN A 111 16.17 4.70 4.40
CA GLN A 111 15.61 3.49 5.00
C GLN A 111 16.42 2.23 4.66
N ALA A 112 16.84 2.07 3.39
CA ALA A 112 17.74 1.00 2.94
C ALA A 112 19.01 0.96 3.79
N TYR A 113 19.62 2.13 3.94
CA TYR A 113 20.86 2.30 4.66
C TYR A 113 20.69 1.86 6.12
N PHE A 114 19.61 2.25 6.78
CA PHE A 114 19.33 1.82 8.15
C PHE A 114 19.10 0.32 8.30
N LEU A 115 18.36 -0.28 7.37
CA LEU A 115 18.15 -1.72 7.36
C LEU A 115 19.46 -2.49 7.18
N GLN A 116 20.33 -2.01 6.30
CA GLN A 116 21.66 -2.56 6.08
C GLN A 116 22.52 -2.50 7.35
N GLU A 117 22.57 -1.35 8.00
CA GLU A 117 23.35 -1.14 9.22
C GLU A 117 22.83 -2.05 10.36
N ARG A 118 21.51 -2.17 10.52
CA ARG A 118 20.91 -3.08 11.51
C ARG A 118 21.25 -4.53 11.21
N TYR A 119 21.13 -4.96 9.95
CA TYR A 119 21.48 -6.33 9.54
C TYR A 119 22.95 -6.66 9.86
N PHE A 120 23.88 -5.76 9.54
CA PHE A 120 25.29 -5.97 9.84
C PHE A 120 25.58 -5.98 11.34
N LYS A 121 24.89 -5.14 12.12
CA LYS A 121 24.96 -5.18 13.58
C LYS A 121 24.52 -6.52 14.14
N ASP A 122 23.32 -6.98 13.76
CA ASP A 122 22.77 -8.28 14.20
C ASP A 122 23.68 -9.45 13.79
N LEU A 123 24.27 -9.39 12.59
CA LEU A 123 25.22 -10.42 12.12
C LEU A 123 26.53 -10.40 12.93
N SER A 124 27.06 -9.21 13.23
CA SER A 124 28.27 -9.05 14.04
C SER A 124 28.08 -9.60 15.46
N GLU A 125 26.93 -9.32 16.07
CA GLU A 125 26.54 -9.84 17.38
C GLU A 125 26.46 -11.37 17.35
N LYS A 126 25.81 -11.95 16.33
CA LYS A 126 25.72 -13.41 16.16
C LYS A 126 27.08 -14.09 15.94
N LEU A 127 28.04 -13.40 15.34
CA LEU A 127 29.39 -13.89 15.09
C LEU A 127 30.34 -13.65 16.26
N GLY A 128 29.88 -13.06 17.36
CA GLY A 128 30.70 -12.80 18.55
C GLY A 128 31.82 -11.79 18.32
N LYS A 129 31.71 -10.94 17.29
CA LYS A 129 32.70 -9.89 16.99
C LYS A 129 32.39 -8.65 17.84
N SER A 130 33.43 -8.04 18.41
CA SER A 130 33.30 -6.85 19.27
C SER A 130 32.65 -5.67 18.53
N ASN A 131 31.70 -5.01 19.20
CA ASN A 131 30.90 -3.89 18.71
C ASN A 131 31.69 -2.61 18.31
N GLU A 132 33.02 -2.60 18.39
CA GLU A 132 33.84 -1.40 18.10
C GLU A 132 33.86 -1.02 16.61
N GLU A 133 33.54 -1.94 15.70
CA GLU A 133 33.46 -1.66 14.25
C GLU A 133 32.03 -1.37 13.75
N THR A 134 30.99 -1.60 14.56
CA THR A 134 29.59 -1.37 14.20
C THR A 134 29.06 -0.07 14.83
N ARG A 135 29.59 1.06 14.37
CA ARG A 135 28.98 2.37 14.65
C ARG A 135 27.55 2.37 14.10
N SER A 136 26.55 2.77 14.90
CA SER A 136 25.18 2.93 14.42
C SER A 136 25.16 3.79 13.15
N GLY A 137 24.40 3.43 12.11
CA GLY A 137 24.34 4.17 10.84
C GLY A 137 24.17 5.68 10.97
N GLU A 138 23.48 6.16 12.01
CA GLU A 138 23.39 7.59 12.31
C GLU A 138 24.76 8.27 12.50
N ASN A 139 25.73 7.59 13.11
CA ASN A 139 27.07 8.11 13.38
C ASN A 139 27.94 8.21 12.12
N ASN A 140 27.57 7.52 11.05
CA ASN A 140 28.23 7.61 9.75
C ASN A 140 27.65 8.75 8.89
N ILE A 141 26.33 8.99 8.99
CA ILE A 141 25.66 10.07 8.25
C ILE A 141 25.76 11.43 8.96
N LYS A 142 25.72 11.50 10.29
CA LYS A 142 25.79 12.77 11.06
C LYS A 142 27.00 13.65 10.69
N PRO A 143 28.23 13.12 10.53
CA PRO A 143 29.38 13.92 10.11
C PRO A 143 29.22 14.51 8.71
N ILE A 144 28.60 13.76 7.79
CA ILE A 144 28.33 14.19 6.41
C ILE A 144 27.28 15.29 6.42
N LEU A 145 26.18 15.13 7.14
CA LEU A 145 25.18 16.19 7.30
C LEU A 145 25.77 17.44 7.94
N GLY A 146 26.73 17.28 8.86
CA GLY A 146 27.48 18.36 9.47
C GLY A 146 28.35 19.14 8.47
N SER A 147 29.10 18.44 7.62
CA SER A 147 29.95 19.06 6.59
C SER A 147 29.15 19.73 5.47
N LEU A 148 27.92 19.28 5.26
CA LEU A 148 27.02 19.81 4.25
C LEU A 148 26.37 21.16 4.62
N LYS A 149 26.31 21.53 5.90
CA LYS A 149 25.56 22.73 6.39
C LYS A 149 25.95 24.06 5.74
N THR A 150 27.15 24.16 5.18
CA THR A 150 27.68 25.38 4.55
C THR A 150 27.34 25.48 3.06
N ILE A 151 26.71 24.45 2.50
CA ILE A 151 26.36 24.35 1.08
C ILE A 151 24.85 24.57 0.92
N ASP A 152 24.46 25.11 -0.23
CA ASP A 152 23.05 25.24 -0.64
C ASP A 152 22.27 23.92 -0.50
N ARG A 153 21.00 24.03 -0.13
CA ARG A 153 20.13 22.90 0.25
C ARG A 153 19.96 21.87 -0.86
N THR A 154 19.75 22.30 -2.10
CA THR A 154 19.61 21.38 -3.24
C THR A 154 20.91 20.59 -3.44
N LYS A 155 22.07 21.26 -3.36
CA LYS A 155 23.37 20.59 -3.47
C LYS A 155 23.63 19.62 -2.30
N ARG A 156 23.13 19.92 -1.10
CA ARG A 156 23.20 18.98 0.03
C ARG A 156 22.37 17.72 -0.24
N THR A 157 21.15 17.87 -0.77
CA THR A 157 20.30 16.76 -1.19
C THR A 157 21.02 15.87 -2.19
N ASP A 158 21.60 16.45 -3.25
CA ASP A 158 22.32 15.69 -4.28
C ASP A 158 23.55 14.98 -3.72
N HIS A 159 24.31 15.63 -2.83
CA HIS A 159 25.47 15.02 -2.21
C HIS A 159 25.08 13.83 -1.34
N LEU A 160 24.02 13.95 -0.54
CA LEU A 160 23.53 12.86 0.29
C LEU A 160 23.02 11.69 -0.57
N ARG A 161 22.27 11.98 -1.64
CA ARG A 161 21.79 10.96 -2.59
C ARG A 161 22.95 10.19 -3.22
N ASN A 162 23.98 10.90 -3.69
CA ASN A 162 25.17 10.28 -4.26
C ASN A 162 25.92 9.41 -3.24
N TYR A 163 26.08 9.90 -2.01
CA TYR A 163 26.69 9.12 -0.93
C TYR A 163 25.92 7.83 -0.66
N LEU A 164 24.60 7.92 -0.48
CA LEU A 164 23.75 6.76 -0.22
C LEU A 164 23.77 5.76 -1.38
N GLY A 165 23.74 6.24 -2.63
CA GLY A 165 23.91 5.41 -3.81
C GLY A 165 25.24 4.64 -3.87
N MET A 166 26.28 5.11 -3.18
CA MET A 166 27.56 4.41 -3.08
C MET A 166 27.62 3.41 -1.91
N VAL A 167 26.94 3.69 -0.79
CA VAL A 167 27.07 2.89 0.44
C VAL A 167 25.95 1.88 0.65
N VAL A 168 24.76 2.13 0.10
CA VAL A 168 23.66 1.18 0.11
C VAL A 168 23.97 0.08 -0.89
N ARG A 169 24.17 -1.13 -0.37
CA ARG A 169 24.40 -2.35 -1.16
C ARG A 169 23.14 -3.21 -1.15
N PRO A 170 22.88 -3.99 -2.21
CA PRO A 170 21.83 -5.00 -2.18
C PRO A 170 22.10 -6.01 -1.05
N ILE A 171 21.22 -6.07 -0.05
CA ILE A 171 21.35 -7.00 1.08
C ILE A 171 20.83 -8.38 0.67
N GLY A 172 21.59 -9.13 -0.14
CA GLY A 172 21.39 -10.57 -0.38
C GLY A 172 20.11 -10.99 -1.12
N ALA A 173 20.21 -12.07 -1.90
CA ALA A 173 19.24 -12.49 -2.92
C ALA A 173 17.87 -13.02 -2.43
N ASN A 174 17.56 -13.03 -1.13
CA ASN A 174 16.40 -13.78 -0.59
C ASN A 174 15.38 -12.95 0.21
N ARG A 175 15.51 -11.62 0.25
CA ARG A 175 14.45 -10.74 0.74
C ARG A 175 14.32 -9.61 -0.25
N CYS A 176 13.21 -9.56 -0.98
CA CYS A 176 12.89 -8.40 -1.78
C CYS A 176 12.90 -7.21 -0.82
N SER A 177 13.88 -6.32 -0.96
CA SER A 177 14.00 -5.20 -0.04
C SER A 177 12.75 -4.34 -0.20
N THR A 178 12.27 -3.71 0.87
CA THR A 178 11.08 -2.84 0.85
C THR A 178 11.12 -1.81 -0.30
N ILE A 179 12.31 -1.36 -0.68
CA ILE A 179 12.56 -0.47 -1.83
C ILE A 179 12.33 -1.15 -3.16
N GLU A 180 12.68 -2.42 -3.26
CA GLU A 180 12.50 -3.21 -4.47
C GLU A 180 11.01 -3.53 -4.69
N LEU A 181 10.24 -3.79 -3.62
CA LEU A 181 8.77 -3.84 -3.68
C LEU A 181 8.20 -2.51 -4.18
N TYR A 182 8.69 -1.39 -3.64
CA TYR A 182 8.28 -0.05 -4.06
C TYR A 182 8.58 0.21 -5.54
N ARG A 183 9.78 -0.12 -6.01
CA ARG A 183 10.18 0.03 -7.42
C ARG A 183 9.36 -0.87 -8.34
N LYS A 184 9.02 -2.09 -7.91
CA LYS A 184 8.12 -2.98 -8.64
C LYS A 184 6.72 -2.38 -8.77
N LEU A 185 6.20 -1.79 -7.71
CA LEU A 185 4.91 -1.09 -7.74
C LEU A 185 4.94 0.14 -8.66
N GLU A 186 5.95 1.01 -8.54
CA GLU A 186 6.13 2.15 -9.46
C GLU A 186 6.15 1.69 -10.91
N LYS A 187 6.96 0.67 -11.21
CA LYS A 187 7.05 0.11 -12.55
C LYS A 187 5.71 -0.46 -13.03
N ALA A 188 4.99 -1.18 -12.17
CA ALA A 188 3.68 -1.73 -12.53
C ALA A 188 2.68 -0.61 -12.86
N ILE A 189 2.68 0.49 -12.10
CA ILE A 189 1.85 1.67 -12.36
C ILE A 189 2.27 2.38 -13.66
N GLU A 190 3.57 2.41 -13.98
CA GLU A 190 4.05 2.90 -15.27
C GLU A 190 3.55 2.04 -16.43
N ASP A 191 3.61 0.71 -16.27
CA ASP A 191 3.26 -0.28 -17.28
C ASP A 191 1.73 -0.34 -17.54
N SER A 192 0.89 -0.04 -16.55
CA SER A 192 -0.58 -0.02 -16.71
C SER A 192 -1.31 0.89 -15.71
N GLU A 193 -2.35 1.60 -16.18
CA GLU A 193 -3.22 2.38 -15.31
C GLU A 193 -4.06 1.52 -14.35
N SER A 194 -4.34 0.25 -14.67
CA SER A 194 -5.04 -0.67 -13.77
C SER A 194 -4.21 -1.08 -12.55
N ASN A 195 -2.91 -0.77 -12.52
CA ASN A 195 -2.03 -1.09 -11.38
C ASN A 195 -1.96 0.04 -10.34
N GLN A 196 -2.80 1.08 -10.45
CA GLN A 196 -2.80 2.17 -9.49
C GLN A 196 -3.47 1.73 -8.17
N PRO A 197 -2.80 1.83 -7.00
CA PRO A 197 -3.30 1.31 -5.72
C PRO A 197 -4.37 2.20 -5.06
N LEU A 198 -5.37 2.64 -5.83
CA LEU A 198 -6.36 3.63 -5.41
C LEU A 198 -7.42 3.08 -4.47
N GLY A 199 -7.48 1.75 -4.28
CA GLY A 199 -8.32 1.13 -3.25
C GLY A 199 -8.01 1.65 -1.84
N ILE A 200 -6.77 2.06 -1.58
CA ILE A 200 -6.38 2.71 -0.32
C ILE A 200 -7.20 3.98 -0.08
N LEU A 201 -7.37 4.83 -1.09
CA LEU A 201 -8.08 6.11 -0.95
C LEU A 201 -9.60 5.89 -0.81
N VAL A 202 -10.15 4.89 -1.51
CA VAL A 202 -11.56 4.51 -1.34
C VAL A 202 -11.83 4.05 0.08
N VAL A 203 -10.95 3.19 0.63
CA VAL A 203 -11.08 2.72 2.01
C VAL A 203 -10.94 3.87 3.02
N GLU A 204 -9.95 4.73 2.87
CA GLU A 204 -9.80 5.89 3.77
C GLU A 204 -11.06 6.77 3.77
N LYS A 205 -11.66 6.96 2.59
CA LYS A 205 -12.92 7.71 2.48
C LYS A 205 -14.10 6.96 3.08
N ALA A 206 -14.18 5.64 2.93
CA ALA A 206 -15.23 4.83 3.54
C ALA A 206 -15.17 4.89 5.07
N ILE A 207 -13.95 4.83 5.64
CA ILE A 207 -13.70 5.03 7.07
C ILE A 207 -14.18 6.41 7.52
N GLU A 208 -13.80 7.47 6.81
CA GLU A 208 -14.23 8.84 7.11
C GLU A 208 -15.75 8.97 7.17
N LEU A 209 -16.45 8.26 6.30
CA LEU A 209 -17.91 8.27 6.18
C LEU A 209 -18.60 7.24 7.10
N GLY A 210 -17.84 6.47 7.88
CA GLY A 210 -18.38 5.43 8.76
C GLY A 210 -19.02 4.25 8.03
N LYS A 211 -18.65 4.01 6.76
CA LYS A 211 -19.21 2.92 5.96
C LYS A 211 -18.38 1.64 6.12
N PRO A 212 -18.98 0.47 6.43
CA PRO A 212 -18.33 -0.83 6.34
C PRO A 212 -17.66 -1.04 4.98
N TYR A 213 -16.47 -1.63 4.99
CA TYR A 213 -15.69 -1.83 3.78
C TYR A 213 -14.87 -3.12 3.83
N ILE A 214 -14.52 -3.63 2.66
CA ILE A 214 -13.43 -4.59 2.46
C ILE A 214 -12.64 -4.25 1.19
N ILE A 215 -11.38 -4.67 1.15
CA ILE A 215 -10.58 -4.72 -0.08
C ILE A 215 -10.65 -6.15 -0.61
N ALA A 216 -11.03 -6.33 -1.87
CA ALA A 216 -11.07 -7.60 -2.55
C ALA A 216 -10.19 -7.56 -3.80
N THR A 217 -9.10 -8.33 -3.87
CA THR A 217 -8.11 -8.24 -4.95
C THR A 217 -7.91 -9.55 -5.71
N SER A 218 -7.60 -9.45 -7.01
CA SER A 218 -7.25 -10.58 -7.88
C SER A 218 -5.83 -11.12 -7.64
N THR A 219 -4.99 -10.34 -6.95
CA THR A 219 -3.62 -10.69 -6.63
C THR A 219 -3.56 -11.60 -5.39
N TYR A 220 -2.44 -12.31 -5.22
CA TYR A 220 -2.16 -12.99 -3.96
C TYR A 220 -1.61 -11.95 -2.96
N HIS A 221 -2.07 -11.94 -1.71
CA HIS A 221 -1.69 -10.91 -0.73
C HIS A 221 -0.20 -10.93 -0.30
N HIS A 222 0.58 -11.89 -0.79
CA HIS A 222 2.05 -11.93 -0.69
C HIS A 222 2.77 -11.74 -2.04
N ASP A 223 2.05 -11.33 -3.09
CA ASP A 223 2.67 -10.88 -4.33
C ASP A 223 3.43 -9.57 -4.10
N ASP A 224 4.45 -9.32 -4.91
CA ASP A 224 5.36 -8.19 -4.76
C ASP A 224 4.62 -6.84 -4.81
N LEU A 225 3.54 -6.76 -5.58
CA LEU A 225 2.74 -5.53 -5.74
C LEU A 225 1.84 -5.27 -4.52
N THR A 226 1.27 -6.33 -3.95
CA THR A 226 0.22 -6.23 -2.91
C THR A 226 0.81 -6.15 -1.51
N GLN A 227 2.05 -6.63 -1.33
CA GLN A 227 2.71 -6.67 -0.01
C GLN A 227 2.80 -5.29 0.66
N LEU A 228 3.02 -4.21 -0.11
CA LEU A 228 3.05 -2.84 0.43
C LEU A 228 1.68 -2.37 0.93
N ILE A 229 0.61 -2.77 0.24
CA ILE A 229 -0.75 -2.44 0.65
C ILE A 229 -1.19 -3.26 1.85
N CYS A 230 -0.85 -4.55 1.91
CA CYS A 230 -1.06 -5.39 3.09
C CYS A 230 -0.33 -4.82 4.31
N ASP A 231 0.89 -4.33 4.11
CA ASP A 231 1.62 -3.64 5.16
C ASP A 231 0.85 -2.40 5.63
N TYR A 232 0.45 -1.52 4.72
CA TYR A 232 -0.36 -0.34 5.06
C TYR A 232 -1.63 -0.72 5.84
N GLN A 233 -2.43 -1.64 5.31
CA GLN A 233 -3.66 -2.19 5.90
C GLN A 233 -3.44 -2.66 7.35
N ARG A 234 -2.40 -3.46 7.61
CA ARG A 234 -2.08 -3.96 8.96
C ARG A 234 -1.69 -2.86 9.94
N SER A 235 -0.97 -1.84 9.48
CA SER A 235 -0.58 -0.72 10.35
C SER A 235 -1.75 0.11 10.86
N TYR A 236 -2.87 0.11 10.13
CA TYR A 236 -4.09 0.80 10.52
C TYR A 236 -5.18 -0.14 11.07
N ASN A 237 -4.85 -1.41 11.28
CA ASN A 237 -5.78 -2.43 11.78
C ASN A 237 -7.09 -2.51 10.95
N TRP A 238 -6.97 -2.33 9.64
CA TRP A 238 -8.07 -2.51 8.70
C TRP A 238 -8.45 -4.00 8.60
N PRO A 239 -9.65 -4.36 8.11
CA PRO A 239 -10.01 -5.73 7.78
C PRO A 239 -8.96 -6.39 6.86
N GLU A 240 -8.76 -7.71 6.99
CA GLU A 240 -7.83 -8.45 6.13
C GLU A 240 -8.32 -8.38 4.68
N ILE A 241 -7.37 -8.26 3.75
CA ILE A 241 -7.68 -8.21 2.31
C ILE A 241 -8.20 -9.57 1.86
N VAL A 242 -9.33 -9.56 1.16
CA VAL A 242 -9.88 -10.76 0.51
C VAL A 242 -9.15 -10.97 -0.81
N ASP A 243 -8.36 -12.03 -0.90
CA ASP A 243 -7.48 -12.27 -2.02
C ASP A 243 -7.71 -13.62 -2.70
N CYS A 244 -7.11 -13.79 -3.88
CA CYS A 244 -7.10 -15.07 -4.60
C CYS A 244 -6.18 -16.06 -3.87
N SER A 245 -6.78 -16.98 -3.11
CA SER A 245 -6.04 -17.94 -2.30
C SER A 245 -6.05 -19.35 -2.89
N ASN A 246 -4.98 -20.12 -2.64
CA ASN A 246 -4.93 -21.56 -2.92
C ASN A 246 -5.38 -22.37 -1.68
N TRP A 247 -6.55 -22.04 -1.10
CA TRP A 247 -7.10 -22.84 -0.01
C TRP A 247 -7.65 -24.17 -0.56
N GLY A 248 -6.78 -25.19 -0.60
CA GLY A 248 -7.11 -26.52 -1.11
C GLY A 248 -6.65 -26.77 -2.56
N LYS A 249 -7.20 -27.82 -3.19
CA LYS A 249 -6.83 -28.23 -4.57
C LYS A 249 -7.48 -27.38 -5.68
N LYS A 250 -8.28 -26.38 -5.33
CA LYS A 250 -8.95 -25.48 -6.28
C LYS A 250 -8.49 -24.05 -6.00
N ARG A 251 -8.04 -23.36 -7.04
CA ARG A 251 -7.66 -21.94 -6.97
C ARG A 251 -8.94 -21.12 -6.98
N GLU A 252 -9.24 -20.43 -5.89
CA GLU A 252 -10.32 -19.44 -5.86
C GLU A 252 -9.81 -18.17 -6.54
N THR A 253 -10.55 -17.69 -7.53
CA THR A 253 -10.22 -16.48 -8.29
C THR A 253 -11.41 -15.53 -8.26
N LYS A 254 -11.18 -14.24 -8.53
CA LYS A 254 -12.26 -13.26 -8.74
C LYS A 254 -13.26 -13.62 -9.85
N GLU A 255 -12.93 -14.60 -10.70
CA GLU A 255 -13.86 -15.13 -11.71
C GLU A 255 -14.81 -16.21 -11.16
N SER A 256 -14.69 -16.54 -9.87
CA SER A 256 -15.46 -17.58 -9.21
C SER A 256 -16.51 -16.99 -8.26
N ILE A 257 -17.65 -17.67 -8.16
CA ILE A 257 -18.74 -17.28 -7.26
C ILE A 257 -18.31 -17.39 -5.79
N GLU A 258 -17.50 -18.40 -5.48
CA GLU A 258 -16.97 -18.66 -4.14
C GLU A 258 -16.12 -17.49 -3.61
N PHE A 259 -15.35 -16.82 -4.49
CA PHE A 259 -14.60 -15.63 -4.12
C PHE A 259 -15.53 -14.50 -3.65
N TRP A 260 -16.59 -14.21 -4.41
CA TRP A 260 -17.54 -13.15 -4.08
C TRP A 260 -18.39 -13.50 -2.86
N GLU A 261 -18.66 -14.79 -2.63
CA GLU A 261 -19.29 -15.24 -1.40
C GLU A 261 -18.42 -15.00 -0.16
N LYS A 262 -17.13 -15.32 -0.26
CA LYS A 262 -16.16 -15.00 0.79
C LYS A 262 -16.09 -13.49 1.03
N ALA A 263 -15.93 -12.69 -0.03
CA ALA A 263 -15.89 -11.23 0.07
C ALA A 263 -17.13 -10.67 0.76
N TYR A 264 -18.32 -11.11 0.35
CA TYR A 264 -19.56 -10.66 0.96
C TYR A 264 -19.67 -11.06 2.43
N LYS A 265 -19.29 -12.29 2.79
CA LYS A 265 -19.29 -12.75 4.18
C LYS A 265 -18.39 -11.86 5.05
N GLU A 266 -17.17 -11.58 4.62
CA GLU A 266 -16.23 -10.70 5.33
C GLU A 266 -16.80 -9.28 5.49
N LEU A 267 -17.49 -8.77 4.46
CA LEU A 267 -18.15 -7.48 4.55
C LEU A 267 -19.28 -7.47 5.60
N GLN A 268 -20.12 -8.51 5.64
CA GLN A 268 -21.21 -8.60 6.63
C GLN A 268 -20.67 -8.68 8.07
N GLU A 269 -19.50 -9.30 8.27
CA GLU A 269 -18.81 -9.27 9.56
C GLU A 269 -18.36 -7.86 9.96
N GLN A 270 -18.01 -6.98 8.99
CA GLN A 270 -17.72 -5.57 9.28
C GLN A 270 -18.99 -4.76 9.56
N VAL A 271 -20.07 -5.00 8.82
CA VAL A 271 -21.38 -4.37 9.06
C VAL A 271 -21.82 -4.64 10.50
N SER A 272 -21.74 -5.90 10.93
CA SER A 272 -22.14 -6.32 12.28
C SER A 272 -21.29 -5.72 13.42
N LYS A 273 -20.07 -5.25 13.14
CA LYS A 273 -19.21 -4.59 14.14
C LYS A 273 -19.53 -3.10 14.31
N ASN A 274 -20.24 -2.52 13.35
CA ASN A 274 -20.59 -1.10 13.33
C ASN A 274 -22.00 -0.79 13.87
N GLU A 275 -22.80 -1.83 14.15
CA GLU A 275 -24.09 -1.76 14.87
C GLU A 275 -23.91 -1.82 16.39
#